data_AF-A0A925MHK1-F1
#
_entry.id   AF-A0A925MHK1-F1
#
_cell.length_a   1.000
_cell.length_b   1.000
_cell.length_c   1.000
_cell.angle_alpha   90.00
_cell.angle_beta   90.00
_cell.angle_gamma   90.00
#
_symmetry.space_group_name_H-M   'P 1'
#
loop_
_entity.id
_entity.type
_entity.pdbx_description
1 polymer ?
#
loop_
_entity_poly.entity_id
_entity_poly.type
_entity_poly.pdbx_seq_one_letter_code
_entity_poly.pdbx_strand_id
1 'polypeptide(L)'
;MLKTFSAVVSVICLLCGSLNAQGSKTSEPKVRALLLAPGGPTMDLFTLDIKTGKVSGPGLVGARGISDPFTPGALAFSFAIEDKSKENGYRPVADVTLPPEGKDFIVLLEPNGETFKTHLVRGKAPRFGNSATMFFIATDVPIGVTLGDNKVVVLPRKPSLGE
;
A
#
# COMPACT_ATOMS: atom_id res chain seq x y z
N MET A 1 -80.87 1.73 11.58
CA MET A 1 -80.93 1.87 10.11
C MET A 1 -79.59 1.48 9.53
N LEU A 2 -79.63 0.50 8.62
CA LEU A 2 -78.51 -0.23 8.03
C LEU A 2 -77.88 0.58 6.88
N LYS A 3 -76.55 0.76 6.85
CA LYS A 3 -75.77 1.18 5.66
C LYS A 3 -74.42 0.45 5.70
N THR A 4 -74.33 -0.71 5.06
CA THR A 4 -73.68 -0.96 3.75
C THR A 4 -72.15 -0.92 3.77
N PHE A 5 -71.56 -2.11 3.66
CA PHE A 5 -70.19 -2.37 3.24
C PHE A 5 -69.94 -1.81 1.83
N SER A 6 -68.75 -1.26 1.59
CA SER A 6 -68.15 -1.27 0.27
C SER A 6 -66.63 -1.32 0.41
N ALA A 7 -66.07 -2.46 0.03
CA ALA A 7 -64.64 -2.69 -0.06
C ALA A 7 -64.12 -2.02 -1.34
N VAL A 8 -63.10 -1.18 -1.21
CA VAL A 8 -62.31 -0.72 -2.35
C VAL A 8 -60.94 -1.36 -2.25
N VAL A 9 -60.75 -2.42 -3.03
CA VAL A 9 -59.45 -2.97 -3.38
C VAL A 9 -58.80 -1.97 -4.34
N SER A 10 -57.64 -1.42 -3.97
CA SER A 10 -56.77 -0.72 -4.91
C SER A 10 -55.32 -1.10 -4.68
N VAL A 11 -54.89 -2.02 -5.56
CA VAL A 11 -53.56 -2.22 -6.12
C VAL A 11 -52.47 -1.30 -5.57
N ILE A 12 -51.64 -1.84 -4.67
CA ILE A 12 -50.34 -1.25 -4.32
C ILE A 12 -49.41 -1.55 -5.51
N CYS A 13 -49.25 -0.56 -6.39
CA CYS A 13 -48.28 -0.60 -7.47
C CYS A 13 -46.85 -0.67 -6.91
N LEU A 14 -46.11 -1.61 -7.48
CA LEU A 14 -44.67 -1.76 -7.33
C LEU A 14 -43.93 -0.43 -7.50
N LEU A 15 -43.25 0.00 -6.45
CA LEU A 15 -42.05 0.81 -6.57
C LEU A 15 -40.91 0.00 -5.98
N CYS A 16 -40.45 -0.98 -6.77
CA CYS A 16 -39.08 -1.46 -6.73
C CYS A 16 -38.18 -0.28 -7.11
N GLY A 17 -37.96 0.63 -6.17
CA GLY A 17 -36.85 1.56 -6.20
C GLY A 17 -35.60 0.73 -6.02
N SER A 18 -35.07 0.19 -7.12
CA SER A 18 -33.69 -0.24 -7.20
C SER A 18 -32.86 0.97 -6.80
N LEU A 19 -32.46 1.01 -5.52
CA LEU A 19 -31.28 1.77 -5.14
C LEU A 19 -30.18 1.17 -6.00
N ASN A 20 -29.90 1.84 -7.11
CA ASN A 20 -28.62 1.77 -7.76
C ASN A 20 -27.63 2.15 -6.65
N ALA A 21 -27.08 1.13 -5.99
CA ALA A 21 -25.79 1.23 -5.35
C ALA A 21 -24.91 1.88 -6.43
N GLN A 22 -24.67 3.18 -6.29
CA GLN A 22 -23.56 3.82 -6.96
C GLN A 22 -22.37 2.99 -6.53
N GLY A 23 -21.99 2.04 -7.39
CA GLY A 23 -20.74 1.33 -7.28
C GLY A 23 -19.71 2.43 -7.24
N SER A 24 -19.22 2.72 -6.04
CA SER A 24 -18.03 3.53 -5.90
C SER A 24 -17.02 2.79 -6.76
N LYS A 25 -16.59 3.41 -7.86
CA LYS A 25 -15.37 2.97 -8.54
C LYS A 25 -14.31 3.08 -7.46
N THR A 26 -14.07 1.98 -6.74
CA THR A 26 -13.02 1.86 -5.76
C THR A 26 -11.76 2.05 -6.58
N SER A 27 -11.27 3.28 -6.57
CA SER A 27 -10.11 3.67 -7.35
C SER A 27 -8.99 2.72 -6.98
N GLU A 28 -8.47 2.01 -7.96
CA GLU A 28 -7.36 1.09 -7.76
C GLU A 28 -6.20 1.84 -7.06
N PRO A 29 -5.56 1.24 -6.06
CA PRO A 29 -4.47 1.87 -5.35
C PRO A 29 -3.26 1.99 -6.27
N LYS A 30 -2.67 3.18 -6.34
CA LYS A 30 -1.36 3.39 -6.95
C LYS A 30 -0.28 3.22 -5.89
N VAL A 31 0.75 2.45 -6.21
CA VAL A 31 1.92 2.24 -5.36
C VAL A 31 3.15 2.75 -6.08
N ARG A 32 4.02 3.41 -5.35
CA ARG A 32 5.40 3.69 -5.74
C ARG A 32 6.32 3.08 -4.70
N ALA A 33 7.55 2.73 -5.08
CA ALA A 33 8.51 2.13 -4.17
C ALA A 33 9.84 2.87 -4.16
N LEU A 34 10.55 2.82 -3.04
CA LEU A 34 11.90 3.35 -2.88
C LEU A 34 12.74 2.37 -2.07
N LEU A 35 13.92 2.02 -2.59
CA LEU A 35 14.91 1.24 -1.85
C LEU A 35 15.69 2.17 -0.92
N LEU A 36 15.75 1.83 0.37
CA LEU A 36 16.47 2.60 1.39
C LEU A 36 17.90 2.08 1.55
N ALA A 37 18.64 2.05 0.45
CA ALA A 37 20.04 1.59 0.41
C ALA A 37 20.93 2.71 -0.16
N PRO A 38 21.71 3.44 0.65
CA PRO A 38 22.54 4.54 0.16
C PRO A 38 23.51 4.09 -0.95
N GLY A 39 23.43 4.70 -2.12
CA GLY A 39 24.26 4.34 -3.28
C GLY A 39 23.97 2.95 -3.87
N GLY A 40 22.84 2.33 -3.49
CA GLY A 40 22.43 1.02 -3.97
C GLY A 40 22.04 0.98 -5.45
N PRO A 41 21.90 -0.23 -6.00
CA PRO A 41 21.50 -0.43 -7.39
C PRO A 41 20.03 -0.08 -7.61
N THR A 42 19.64 -0.08 -8.88
CA THR A 42 18.23 -0.22 -9.28
C THR A 42 17.95 -1.70 -9.49
N MET A 43 16.78 -2.17 -9.04
CA MET A 43 16.38 -3.57 -9.11
C MET A 43 14.98 -3.73 -9.69
N ASP A 44 14.78 -4.79 -10.46
CA ASP A 44 13.45 -5.21 -10.91
C ASP A 44 12.76 -5.98 -9.79
N LEU A 45 11.62 -5.46 -9.33
CA LEU A 45 10.76 -6.12 -8.36
C LEU A 45 9.42 -6.46 -8.98
N PHE A 46 9.01 -7.71 -8.82
CA PHE A 46 7.71 -8.19 -9.25
C PHE A 46 6.73 -8.12 -8.09
N THR A 47 5.43 -7.95 -8.37
CA THR A 47 4.41 -8.10 -7.33
C THR A 47 3.77 -9.47 -7.42
N LEU A 48 3.84 -10.23 -6.34
CA LEU A 48 3.21 -11.53 -6.16
C LEU A 48 1.97 -11.37 -5.30
N ASP A 49 0.79 -11.70 -5.83
CA ASP A 49 -0.44 -11.77 -5.02
C ASP A 49 -0.33 -12.93 -4.01
N ILE A 50 -0.41 -12.60 -2.72
CA ILE A 50 -0.25 -13.57 -1.63
C ILE A 50 -1.33 -14.66 -1.66
N LYS A 51 -2.53 -14.35 -2.17
CA LYS A 51 -3.65 -15.30 -2.19
C LYS A 51 -3.64 -16.20 -3.41
N THR A 52 -3.35 -15.62 -4.58
CA THR A 52 -3.49 -16.32 -5.87
C THR A 52 -2.17 -16.86 -6.40
N GLY A 53 -1.03 -16.41 -5.85
CA GLY A 53 0.29 -16.71 -6.40
C GLY A 53 0.56 -16.07 -7.75
N LYS A 54 -0.34 -15.20 -8.23
CA LYS A 54 -0.20 -14.53 -9.53
C LYS A 54 0.88 -13.46 -9.44
N VAL A 55 1.79 -13.49 -10.41
CA VAL A 55 2.85 -12.49 -10.56
C VAL A 55 2.42 -11.44 -11.56
N SER A 56 2.66 -10.17 -11.24
CA SER A 56 2.52 -9.05 -12.17
C SER A 56 3.92 -8.55 -12.57
N GLY A 57 3.99 -7.89 -13.73
CA GLY A 57 5.25 -7.49 -14.37
C GLY A 57 6.18 -6.62 -13.49
N PRO A 58 7.46 -6.51 -13.89
CA PRO A 58 8.47 -5.88 -13.07
C PRO A 58 8.24 -4.36 -12.93
N GLY A 59 8.42 -3.86 -11.72
CA GLY A 59 8.58 -2.45 -11.41
C GLY A 59 10.04 -2.17 -11.10
N LEU A 60 10.61 -1.17 -11.78
CA LEU A 60 11.98 -0.74 -11.56
C LEU A 60 12.06 0.09 -10.27
N VAL A 61 12.71 -0.44 -9.24
CA VAL A 61 12.83 0.20 -7.92
C VAL A 61 14.28 0.54 -7.63
N GLY A 62 14.55 1.83 -7.45
CA GLY A 62 15.90 2.34 -7.23
C GLY A 62 16.18 2.75 -5.80
N ALA A 63 17.46 2.77 -5.44
CA ALA A 63 17.98 3.46 -4.25
C ALA A 63 17.99 5.00 -4.40
N ARG A 64 17.96 5.49 -5.64
CA ARG A 64 18.01 6.91 -5.97
C ARG A 64 16.75 7.32 -6.72
N GLY A 65 15.70 7.59 -5.95
CA GLY A 65 14.44 8.08 -6.49
C GLY A 65 13.29 7.10 -6.32
N ILE A 66 12.09 7.66 -6.24
CA ILE A 66 10.84 6.92 -6.12
C ILE A 66 10.52 6.32 -7.50
N SER A 67 10.12 5.06 -7.55
CA SER A 67 9.73 4.38 -8.79
C SER A 67 8.56 5.07 -9.49
N ASP A 68 8.35 4.72 -10.76
CA ASP A 68 7.08 5.00 -11.42
C ASP A 68 5.91 4.32 -10.69
N PRO A 69 4.70 4.92 -10.73
CA PRO A 69 3.54 4.36 -10.07
C PRO A 69 3.04 3.11 -10.80
N PHE A 70 2.74 2.06 -10.04
CA PHE A 70 2.13 0.82 -10.52
C PHE A 70 0.89 0.45 -9.68
N THR A 71 0.04 -0.41 -10.23
CA THR A 71 -1.12 -0.95 -9.52
C THR A 71 -0.81 -2.38 -9.11
N PRO A 72 -0.68 -2.70 -7.80
CA PRO A 72 -0.55 -4.08 -7.39
C PRO A 72 -1.87 -4.82 -7.67
N GLY A 73 -1.79 -6.04 -8.19
CA GLY A 73 -2.97 -6.85 -8.52
C GLY A 73 -3.85 -7.20 -7.31
N ALA A 74 -3.37 -6.95 -6.09
CA ALA A 74 -4.08 -7.17 -4.83
C ALA A 74 -3.66 -6.14 -3.75
N LEU A 75 -4.49 -5.95 -2.72
CA LEU A 75 -4.14 -5.13 -1.56
C LEU A 75 -3.05 -5.76 -0.69
N ALA A 76 -3.01 -7.09 -0.62
CA ALA A 76 -1.97 -7.85 0.06
C ALA A 76 -1.12 -8.55 -1.01
N PHE A 77 0.14 -8.16 -1.11
CA PHE A 77 1.07 -8.67 -2.10
C PHE A 77 2.49 -8.69 -1.54
N SER A 78 3.35 -9.52 -2.12
CA SER A 78 4.79 -9.50 -1.85
C SER A 78 5.53 -8.86 -3.01
N PHE A 79 6.56 -8.07 -2.73
CA PHE A 79 7.62 -7.88 -3.70
C PHE A 79 8.42 -9.17 -3.84
N ALA A 80 8.79 -9.52 -5.05
CA ALA A 80 9.51 -10.73 -5.37
C ALA A 80 10.62 -10.48 -6.40
N ILE A 81 11.63 -11.33 -6.36
CA ILE A 81 12.69 -11.40 -7.37
C ILE A 81 12.61 -12.74 -8.10
N GLU A 82 13.14 -12.82 -9.31
CA GLU A 82 13.25 -14.09 -10.01
C GLU A 82 14.14 -15.08 -9.24
N ASP A 83 13.67 -16.31 -9.13
CA ASP A 83 14.37 -17.42 -8.50
C ASP A 83 13.94 -18.73 -9.16
N LYS A 84 14.81 -19.26 -10.03
CA LYS A 84 14.56 -20.50 -10.80
C LYS A 84 14.46 -21.75 -9.92
N SER A 85 14.82 -21.66 -8.65
CA SER A 85 14.63 -22.76 -7.69
C SER A 85 13.21 -22.87 -7.17
N LYS A 86 12.38 -21.83 -7.36
CA LYS A 86 10.97 -21.82 -6.94
C LYS A 86 10.07 -22.33 -8.06
N GLU A 87 9.01 -23.05 -7.69
CA GLU A 87 8.03 -23.60 -8.63
C GLU A 87 7.36 -22.52 -9.49
N ASN A 88 7.05 -21.36 -8.90
CA ASN A 88 6.51 -20.21 -9.61
C ASN A 88 7.59 -19.36 -10.30
N GLY A 89 8.88 -19.65 -10.10
CA GLY A 89 10.01 -18.90 -10.62
C GLY A 89 10.34 -17.61 -9.88
N TYR A 90 9.70 -17.33 -8.73
CA TYR A 90 9.89 -16.08 -7.98
C TYR A 90 9.99 -16.31 -6.47
N ARG A 91 10.97 -15.66 -5.83
CA ARG A 91 11.15 -15.65 -4.38
C ARG A 91 10.59 -14.35 -3.79
N PRO A 92 9.64 -14.39 -2.85
CA PRO A 92 9.18 -13.21 -2.15
C PRO A 92 10.31 -12.65 -1.28
N VAL A 93 10.45 -11.33 -1.26
CA VAL A 93 11.48 -10.60 -0.51
C VAL A 93 10.91 -9.53 0.41
N ALA A 94 9.65 -9.13 0.26
CA ALA A 94 9.03 -8.15 1.15
C ALA A 94 7.50 -8.20 1.08
N ASP A 95 6.81 -8.33 2.20
CA ASP A 95 5.34 -8.34 2.21
C ASP A 95 4.77 -6.93 2.41
N VAL A 96 3.71 -6.62 1.68
CA VAL A 96 2.99 -5.35 1.72
C VAL A 96 1.50 -5.62 1.90
N THR A 97 0.89 -4.90 2.83
CA THR A 97 -0.57 -4.84 2.97
C THR A 97 -1.01 -3.39 2.92
N LEU A 98 -1.72 -3.03 1.86
CA LEU A 98 -2.29 -1.71 1.68
C LEU A 98 -3.59 -1.59 2.49
N PRO A 99 -3.79 -0.46 3.20
CA PRO A 99 -5.08 -0.11 3.76
C PRO A 99 -6.16 -0.09 2.67
N PRO A 100 -7.39 -0.54 2.98
CA PRO A 100 -8.50 -0.49 2.03
C PRO A 100 -8.88 0.96 1.68
N GLU A 101 -8.62 1.91 2.58
CA GLU A 101 -8.77 3.34 2.33
C GLU A 101 -7.48 4.00 1.84
N GLY A 102 -7.55 4.58 0.64
CA GLY A 102 -6.45 5.31 0.01
C GLY A 102 -6.33 4.98 -1.46
N LYS A 103 -5.68 5.87 -2.23
CA LYS A 103 -5.53 5.72 -3.68
C LYS A 103 -4.08 5.83 -4.15
N ASP A 104 -3.17 6.19 -3.23
CA ASP A 104 -1.79 6.51 -3.56
C ASP A 104 -0.91 6.23 -2.33
N PHE A 105 0.08 5.38 -2.52
CA PHE A 105 0.96 4.87 -1.48
C PHE A 105 2.42 4.87 -1.95
N ILE A 106 3.33 5.06 -1.00
CA ILE A 106 4.76 4.91 -1.18
C ILE A 106 5.22 3.81 -0.24
N VAL A 107 5.86 2.77 -0.77
CA VAL A 107 6.48 1.69 0.01
C VAL A 107 7.97 1.94 0.08
N LEU A 108 8.50 2.12 1.28
CA LEU A 108 9.93 2.19 1.51
C LEU A 108 10.44 0.80 1.86
N LEU A 109 11.47 0.34 1.17
CA LEU A 109 12.07 -0.97 1.33
C LEU A 109 13.40 -0.83 2.07
N GLU A 110 13.41 -1.17 3.36
CA GLU A 110 14.61 -1.17 4.20
C GLU A 110 15.29 -2.54 4.10
N PRO A 111 16.56 -2.63 3.68
CA PRO A 111 17.29 -3.90 3.64
C PRO A 111 17.28 -4.63 4.99
N ASN A 112 17.01 -5.94 4.97
CA ASN A 112 17.00 -6.81 6.14
C ASN A 112 17.49 -8.22 5.75
N GLY A 113 18.82 -8.40 5.71
CA GLY A 113 19.45 -9.62 5.20
C GLY A 113 19.13 -9.83 3.72
N GLU A 114 18.56 -10.99 3.37
CA GLU A 114 18.14 -11.34 2.01
C GLU A 114 16.71 -10.88 1.64
N THR A 115 16.10 -10.08 2.52
CA THR A 115 14.73 -9.57 2.42
C THR A 115 14.69 -8.07 2.65
N PHE A 116 13.50 -7.47 2.56
CA PHE A 116 13.26 -6.08 2.91
C PHE A 116 12.14 -5.96 3.93
N LYS A 117 12.37 -5.09 4.92
CA LYS A 117 11.31 -4.59 5.78
C LYS A 117 10.57 -3.48 5.05
N THR A 118 9.24 -3.54 5.05
CA THR A 118 8.39 -2.57 4.35
C THR A 118 7.91 -1.47 5.29
N HIS A 119 7.95 -0.23 4.83
CA HIS A 119 7.32 0.92 5.49
C HIS A 119 6.32 1.56 4.53
N LEU A 120 5.06 1.65 4.94
CA LEU A 120 4.01 2.20 4.10
C LEU A 120 3.73 3.66 4.45
N VAL A 121 3.73 4.51 3.44
CA VAL A 121 3.39 5.93 3.54
C VAL A 121 2.23 6.23 2.60
N ARG A 122 1.25 7.03 3.03
CA ARG A 122 0.19 7.54 2.14
C ARG A 122 0.77 8.66 1.26
N GLY A 123 0.74 8.48 -0.06
CA GLY A 123 1.36 9.40 -1.04
C GLY A 123 0.74 10.80 -1.07
N LYS A 124 -0.50 10.95 -0.61
CA LYS A 124 -1.21 12.24 -0.43
C LYS A 124 -1.62 12.47 1.02
N ALA A 125 -0.74 12.17 1.99
CA ALA A 125 -1.07 12.59 3.35
C ALA A 125 -1.21 14.13 3.37
N PRO A 126 -2.25 14.70 4.00
CA PRO A 126 -2.47 16.16 4.04
C PRO A 126 -1.28 16.96 4.56
N ARG A 127 -0.36 16.29 5.25
CA ARG A 127 0.87 16.85 5.84
C ARG A 127 2.05 16.93 4.85
N PHE A 128 1.96 16.31 3.68
CA PHE A 128 2.96 16.42 2.62
C PHE A 128 2.45 17.41 1.56
N GLY A 129 2.77 18.69 1.73
CA GLY A 129 2.59 19.68 0.65
C GLY A 129 3.54 19.41 -0.52
N ASN A 130 3.36 20.11 -1.64
CA ASN A 130 4.16 19.93 -2.87
C ASN A 130 5.69 20.15 -2.68
N SER A 131 6.11 20.74 -1.56
CA SER A 131 7.50 20.98 -1.19
C SER A 131 8.02 20.10 -0.04
N ALA A 132 7.22 19.14 0.42
CA ALA A 132 7.59 18.33 1.58
C ALA A 132 8.69 17.31 1.23
N THR A 133 9.76 17.30 2.02
CA THR A 133 10.85 16.32 1.92
C THR A 133 10.61 15.19 2.92
N MET A 134 10.59 13.95 2.45
CA MET A 134 10.65 12.79 3.34
C MET A 134 12.10 12.47 3.70
N PHE A 135 12.38 12.36 4.99
CA PHE A 135 13.64 11.84 5.50
C PHE A 135 13.39 10.45 6.09
N PHE A 136 14.08 9.44 5.56
CA PHE A 136 14.20 8.15 6.22
C PHE A 136 15.51 8.15 7.01
N ILE A 137 15.42 8.11 8.33
CA ILE A 137 16.60 8.09 9.21
C ILE A 137 16.95 6.62 9.47
N ALA A 138 17.93 6.12 8.73
CA ALA A 138 18.48 4.76 8.84
C ALA A 138 19.78 4.77 9.63
N THR A 139 19.74 4.97 10.94
CA THR A 139 20.97 5.03 11.76
C THR A 139 21.00 4.01 12.88
N ASP A 140 22.21 3.51 13.11
CA ASP A 140 22.64 2.63 14.20
C ASP A 140 22.98 3.42 15.48
N VAL A 141 23.15 4.73 15.36
CA VAL A 141 23.35 5.68 16.46
C VAL A 141 22.14 6.62 16.64
N PRO A 142 21.87 7.10 17.87
CA PRO A 142 20.83 8.10 18.10
C PRO A 142 21.17 9.41 17.38
N ILE A 143 20.18 9.99 16.71
CA ILE A 143 20.31 11.29 16.05
C ILE A 143 19.46 12.31 16.79
N GLY A 144 20.09 13.41 17.22
CA GLY A 144 19.38 14.62 17.60
C GLY A 144 18.92 15.37 16.36
N VAL A 145 17.62 15.61 16.24
CA VAL A 145 17.01 16.41 15.17
C VAL A 145 16.40 17.66 15.79
N THR A 146 16.59 18.81 15.15
CA THR A 146 15.95 20.06 15.55
C THR A 146 14.92 20.45 14.48
N LEU A 147 13.68 20.69 14.89
CA LEU A 147 12.60 21.14 14.03
C LEU A 147 11.98 22.43 14.61
N GLY A 148 12.41 23.57 14.09
CA GLY A 148 12.13 24.87 14.73
C GLY A 148 12.82 24.96 16.09
N ASP A 149 12.08 25.37 17.13
CA ASP A 149 12.61 25.42 18.50
C ASP A 149 12.59 24.07 19.23
N ASN A 150 12.01 23.03 18.61
CA ASN A 150 11.89 21.71 19.22
C ASN A 150 13.11 20.84 18.91
N LYS A 151 13.68 20.23 19.96
CA LYS A 151 14.72 19.21 19.85
C LYS A 151 14.12 17.84 20.11
N VAL A 152 14.34 16.90 19.19
CA VAL A 152 13.84 15.52 19.26
C VAL A 152 15.02 14.57 19.11
N VAL A 153 15.09 13.54 19.94
CA VAL A 153 16.08 12.46 19.78
C VAL A 153 15.41 11.30 19.05
N VAL A 154 15.95 10.97 17.88
CA VAL A 154 15.58 9.79 17.11
C VAL A 154 16.51 8.67 17.56
N LEU A 155 15.98 7.70 18.29
CA LEU A 155 16.77 6.55 18.74
C LEU A 155 17.05 5.61 17.56
N PRO A 156 18.23 4.97 17.54
CA PRO A 156 18.53 3.96 16.54
C PRO A 156 17.64 2.75 16.79
N ARG A 157 17.23 2.09 15.71
CA ARG A 157 16.48 0.84 15.85
C ARG A 157 17.47 -0.24 16.26
N LYS A 158 17.22 -0.88 17.41
CA LYS A 158 17.92 -2.12 17.74
C LYS A 158 17.67 -3.10 16.59
N PRO A 159 18.70 -3.74 16.02
CA PRO A 159 18.48 -4.87 15.14
C PRO A 159 17.62 -5.88 15.92
N SER A 160 16.58 -6.41 15.28
CA SER A 160 15.96 -7.63 15.77
C SER A 160 17.05 -8.69 15.74
N LEU A 161 17.69 -8.94 16.89
CA LEU A 161 18.53 -10.09 17.09
C LEU A 161 17.67 -11.30 16.70
N GLY A 162 18.01 -11.93 15.58
CA GLY A 162 17.46 -13.23 15.23
C GLY A 162 17.85 -14.20 16.32
N GLU A 163 16.84 -14.81 16.94
CA GLU A 163 16.95 -16.16 17.51
C GLU A 163 16.73 -17.18 16.39
#